data_AF-A0A359MAM5-F1
#
_entry.id   AF-A0A359MAM5-F1
#
_cell.length_a   1.000
_cell.length_b   1.000
_cell.length_c   1.000
_cell.angle_alpha   90.00
_cell.angle_beta   90.00
_cell.angle_gamma   90.00
#
_symmetry.space_group_name_H-M   'P 1'
#
loop_
_entity.id
_entity.type
_entity.pdbx_description
1 polymer ?
#
loop_
_entity_poly.entity_id
_entity_poly.type
_entity_poly.pdbx_seq_one_letter_code
_entity_poly.pdbx_strand_id
1 'polypeptide(L)'
;GITKPIILVCKKHGKFKLNKAQHHLQFDSGGCKKCSVEENKNFRLTNFIKASRKKFLTKFSYELVEYKDCNTSIQLICEQHGIIEITPKDHLRVGCFICEQKKEDIWLSEIGIPFDKGHRQVKFTINDRVRIVDGFDPNTNTIYLFHGDYWHGNPEVYESDFLNMRVGKTAGILYKETIEYENSFKQEGFNVVSIWERDWERTP
;
A
#
# COMPACT_ATOMS: atom_id res chain seq x y z
N GLY A 1 -57.26 5.49 -5.91
CA GLY A 1 -56.93 4.07 -6.16
C GLY A 1 -55.44 3.88 -5.96
N ILE A 2 -55.04 2.78 -5.32
CA ILE A 2 -53.64 2.50 -4.89
C ILE A 2 -52.62 2.39 -6.04
N THR A 3 -53.10 2.25 -7.28
CA THR A 3 -52.31 2.19 -8.51
C THR A 3 -52.11 3.54 -9.19
N LYS A 4 -52.74 4.62 -8.70
CA LYS A 4 -52.57 5.97 -9.26
C LYS A 4 -51.28 6.64 -8.73
N PRO A 5 -50.67 7.54 -9.51
CA PRO A 5 -49.54 8.34 -9.04
C PRO A 5 -49.92 9.23 -7.85
N ILE A 6 -48.95 9.49 -6.98
CA ILE A 6 -49.09 10.38 -5.83
C ILE A 6 -47.83 11.25 -5.68
N ILE A 7 -48.00 12.49 -5.21
CA ILE A 7 -46.89 13.37 -4.85
C ILE A 7 -46.79 13.37 -3.32
N LEU A 8 -45.59 13.09 -2.81
CA LEU A 8 -45.28 13.09 -1.38
C LEU A 8 -44.22 14.14 -1.09
N VAL A 9 -44.12 14.55 0.17
CA VAL A 9 -43.09 15.48 0.66
C VAL A 9 -42.21 14.76 1.68
N CYS A 10 -40.93 14.60 1.36
CA CYS A 10 -39.94 14.18 2.33
C CYS A 10 -39.51 15.39 3.17
N LYS A 11 -39.47 15.24 4.50
CA LYS A 11 -39.01 16.29 5.41
C LYS A 11 -37.55 16.75 5.15
N LYS A 12 -36.70 15.86 4.60
CA LYS A 12 -35.29 16.15 4.29
C LYS A 12 -35.07 16.55 2.83
N HIS A 13 -35.77 15.91 1.90
CA HIS A 13 -35.45 15.99 0.46
C HIS A 13 -36.53 16.65 -0.40
N GLY A 14 -37.60 17.16 0.23
CA GLY A 14 -38.68 17.87 -0.45
C GLY A 14 -39.60 16.96 -1.26
N LYS A 15 -40.26 17.54 -2.27
CA LYS A 15 -41.32 16.88 -3.06
C LYS A 15 -40.75 15.78 -3.95
N PHE A 16 -41.41 14.63 -3.99
CA PHE A 16 -41.13 13.54 -4.93
C PHE A 16 -42.42 12.86 -5.40
N LYS A 17 -42.40 12.30 -6.61
CA LYS A 17 -43.55 11.63 -7.22
C LYS A 17 -43.35 10.12 -7.21
N LEU A 18 -44.37 9.39 -6.78
CA LEU A 18 -44.46 7.94 -6.94
C LEU A 18 -45.45 7.62 -8.05
N ASN A 19 -45.12 6.61 -8.87
CA ASN A 19 -45.98 6.19 -9.99
C ASN A 19 -47.21 5.40 -9.51
N LYS A 20 -47.13 4.75 -8.36
CA LYS A 20 -48.24 4.06 -7.70
C LYS A 20 -48.19 4.34 -6.20
N ALA A 21 -49.31 4.73 -5.59
CA ALA A 21 -49.40 5.00 -4.16
C ALA A 21 -49.01 3.78 -3.30
N GLN A 22 -49.30 2.55 -3.76
CA GLN A 22 -48.93 1.32 -3.06
C GLN A 22 -47.43 1.16 -2.81
N HIS A 23 -46.55 1.74 -3.65
CA HIS A 23 -45.09 1.61 -3.46
C HIS A 23 -44.60 2.29 -2.17
N HIS A 24 -45.38 3.21 -1.60
CA HIS A 24 -45.07 3.80 -0.30
C HIS A 24 -45.39 2.88 0.88
N LEU A 25 -46.39 2.00 0.71
CA LEU A 25 -46.88 1.09 1.74
C LEU A 25 -46.21 -0.30 1.70
N GLN A 26 -45.44 -0.58 0.63
CA GLN A 26 -44.89 -1.91 0.36
C GLN A 26 -43.63 -2.25 1.16
N PHE A 27 -42.94 -1.25 1.73
CA PHE A 27 -41.71 -1.45 2.47
C PHE A 27 -41.82 -0.80 3.86
N ASP A 28 -41.44 -1.52 4.92
CA ASP A 28 -41.39 -1.00 6.30
C ASP A 28 -40.43 0.19 6.45
N SER A 29 -39.52 0.37 5.50
CA SER A 29 -38.61 1.52 5.38
C SER A 29 -39.21 2.69 4.60
N GLY A 30 -40.55 2.77 4.50
CA GLY A 30 -41.38 3.63 3.62
C GLY A 30 -41.04 5.13 3.57
N GLY A 31 -39.86 5.47 3.09
CA GLY A 31 -39.32 6.81 2.92
C GLY A 31 -39.05 7.15 1.46
N CYS A 32 -38.52 8.34 1.20
CA CYS A 32 -38.17 8.72 -0.17
C CYS A 32 -36.89 7.99 -0.63
N LYS A 33 -36.72 7.83 -1.95
CA LYS A 33 -35.55 7.15 -2.54
C LYS A 33 -34.21 7.74 -2.06
N LYS A 34 -34.14 9.07 -1.85
CA LYS A 34 -32.91 9.73 -1.38
C LYS A 34 -32.57 9.35 0.06
N CYS A 35 -33.55 9.32 0.98
CA CYS A 35 -33.35 8.81 2.35
C CYS A 35 -32.86 7.36 2.36
N SER A 36 -33.47 6.50 1.55
CA SER A 36 -33.06 5.09 1.46
C SER A 36 -31.62 4.93 0.95
N VAL A 37 -31.21 5.76 -0.01
CA VAL A 37 -29.82 5.78 -0.50
C VAL A 37 -28.85 6.26 0.57
N GLU A 38 -29.19 7.31 1.33
CA GLU A 38 -28.37 7.83 2.43
C GLU A 38 -28.23 6.82 3.58
N GLU A 39 -29.32 6.19 4.00
CA GLU A 39 -29.30 5.13 5.02
C GLU A 39 -28.46 3.94 4.57
N ASN A 40 -28.59 3.52 3.30
CA ASN A 40 -27.74 2.48 2.73
C ASN A 40 -26.27 2.89 2.68
N LYS A 41 -25.95 4.15 2.40
CA LYS A 41 -24.56 4.66 2.40
C LYS A 41 -23.96 4.59 3.80
N ASN A 42 -24.70 5.06 4.81
CA ASN A 42 -24.27 4.99 6.21
C ASN A 42 -24.14 3.54 6.71
N PHE A 43 -25.05 2.66 6.30
CA PHE A 43 -24.97 1.23 6.58
C PHE A 43 -23.72 0.58 5.96
N ARG A 44 -23.38 0.94 4.72
CA ARG A 44 -22.18 0.44 4.03
C ARG A 44 -20.89 0.92 4.68
N LEU A 45 -20.79 2.21 5.03
CA LEU A 45 -19.65 2.77 5.75
C LEU A 45 -19.47 2.09 7.12
N THR A 46 -20.55 1.98 7.90
CA THR A 46 -20.49 1.34 9.22
C THR A 46 -20.11 -0.14 9.13
N ASN A 47 -20.61 -0.87 8.14
CA ASN A 47 -20.21 -2.27 7.91
C ASN A 47 -18.76 -2.39 7.44
N PHE A 48 -18.30 -1.50 6.57
CA PHE A 48 -16.90 -1.45 6.17
C PHE A 48 -15.99 -1.25 7.38
N ILE A 49 -16.21 -0.21 8.19
CA ILE A 49 -15.39 0.06 9.39
C ILE A 49 -15.46 -1.10 10.38
N LYS A 50 -16.63 -1.70 10.61
CA LYS A 50 -16.77 -2.88 11.47
C LYS A 50 -15.96 -4.07 10.96
N ALA A 51 -16.05 -4.37 9.66
CA ALA A 51 -15.30 -5.46 9.04
C ALA A 51 -13.79 -5.21 9.12
N SER A 52 -13.35 -3.98 8.83
CA SER A 52 -11.95 -3.61 8.87
C SER A 52 -11.38 -3.63 10.29
N ARG A 53 -12.11 -3.10 11.29
CA ARG A 53 -11.72 -3.21 12.71
C ARG A 53 -11.68 -4.65 13.22
N LYS A 54 -12.58 -5.51 12.75
CA LYS A 54 -12.55 -6.94 13.10
C LYS A 54 -11.29 -7.62 12.54
N LYS A 55 -10.86 -7.25 11.33
CA LYS A 55 -9.71 -7.88 10.66
C LYS A 55 -8.36 -7.29 11.10
N PHE A 56 -8.29 -5.97 11.29
CA PHE A 56 -7.04 -5.25 11.50
C PHE A 56 -6.92 -4.60 12.89
N LEU A 57 -7.92 -4.76 13.75
CA LEU A 57 -7.95 -4.23 15.12
C LEU A 57 -7.73 -2.71 15.14
N THR A 58 -6.64 -2.25 15.75
CA THR A 58 -6.30 -0.85 15.97
C THR A 58 -5.32 -0.28 14.93
N LYS A 59 -4.89 -1.06 13.95
CA LYS A 59 -3.83 -0.68 12.99
C LYS A 59 -4.17 0.47 12.05
N PHE A 60 -5.45 0.86 11.99
CA PHE A 60 -5.94 1.88 11.06
C PHE A 60 -6.92 2.82 11.75
N SER A 61 -6.76 4.12 11.47
CA SER A 61 -7.79 5.12 11.68
C SER A 61 -8.56 5.38 10.38
N TYR A 62 -9.86 5.57 10.54
CA TYR A 62 -10.84 5.76 9.46
C TYR A 62 -11.42 7.18 9.49
N GLU A 63 -10.76 8.12 10.17
CA GLU A 63 -11.23 9.49 10.38
C GLU A 63 -11.37 10.29 9.09
N LEU A 64 -10.56 9.99 8.08
CA LEU A 64 -10.56 10.66 6.77
C LEU A 64 -11.43 9.93 5.71
N VAL A 65 -12.17 8.88 6.11
CA VAL A 65 -12.86 8.02 5.13
C VAL A 65 -14.13 8.66 4.59
N GLU A 66 -14.08 9.04 3.32
CA GLU A 66 -15.25 9.41 2.53
C GLU A 66 -15.78 8.23 1.70
N TYR A 67 -16.54 7.34 2.32
CA TYR A 67 -16.98 6.12 1.65
C TYR A 67 -18.09 6.37 0.61
N LYS A 68 -17.81 6.04 -0.65
CA LYS A 68 -18.78 6.07 -1.76
C LYS A 68 -19.30 4.67 -2.11
N ASP A 69 -18.38 3.76 -2.39
CA ASP A 69 -18.61 2.34 -2.69
C ASP A 69 -17.32 1.55 -2.44
N CYS A 70 -17.31 0.24 -2.73
CA CYS A 70 -16.16 -0.62 -2.44
C CYS A 70 -15.00 -0.51 -3.43
N ASN A 71 -15.17 0.18 -4.57
CA ASN A 71 -14.17 0.28 -5.63
C ASN A 71 -13.61 1.70 -5.78
N THR A 72 -14.22 2.70 -5.15
CA THR A 72 -13.71 4.07 -5.12
C THR A 72 -12.65 4.19 -4.04
N SER A 73 -11.48 4.75 -4.38
CA SER A 73 -10.39 5.03 -3.44
C SER A 73 -10.87 5.87 -2.25
N ILE A 74 -10.34 5.55 -1.08
CA ILE A 74 -10.53 6.30 0.17
C ILE A 74 -9.17 6.58 0.80
N GLN A 75 -9.11 7.61 1.63
CA GLN A 75 -7.95 7.89 2.47
C GLN A 75 -8.12 7.19 3.83
N LEU A 76 -7.12 6.41 4.21
CA LEU A 76 -7.01 5.74 5.51
C LEU A 76 -5.71 6.16 6.19
N ILE A 77 -5.69 6.14 7.51
CA ILE A 77 -4.45 6.38 8.26
C ILE A 77 -3.98 5.03 8.78
N CYS A 78 -2.87 4.53 8.26
CA CYS A 78 -2.14 3.40 8.81
C CYS A 78 -1.27 3.87 9.97
N GLU A 79 -1.32 3.17 11.11
CA GLU A 79 -0.52 3.52 12.29
C GLU A 79 0.98 3.61 11.99
N GLN A 80 1.48 2.78 11.07
CA GLN A 80 2.91 2.72 10.72
C GLN A 80 3.30 3.61 9.54
N HIS A 81 2.38 3.90 8.63
CA HIS A 81 2.71 4.52 7.32
C HIS A 81 1.92 5.81 7.03
N GLY A 82 1.17 6.33 8.01
CA GLY A 82 0.41 7.55 7.85
C GLY A 82 -0.73 7.43 6.84
N ILE A 83 -0.98 8.48 6.07
CA ILE A 83 -2.09 8.55 5.12
C ILE A 83 -1.79 7.69 3.89
N ILE A 84 -2.70 6.78 3.56
CA ILE A 84 -2.65 5.95 2.37
C ILE A 84 -3.94 6.08 1.57
N GLU A 85 -3.84 5.98 0.24
CA GLU A 85 -4.99 5.93 -0.66
C GLU A 85 -5.19 4.49 -1.17
N ILE A 86 -6.36 3.91 -0.89
CA ILE A 86 -6.68 2.52 -1.25
C ILE A 86 -8.19 2.33 -1.40
N THR A 87 -8.65 1.36 -2.21
CA THR A 87 -10.08 1.03 -2.28
C THR A 87 -10.53 0.26 -1.04
N PRO A 88 -11.78 0.38 -0.57
CA PRO A 88 -12.28 -0.40 0.56
C PRO A 88 -12.18 -1.92 0.35
N LYS A 89 -12.38 -2.39 -0.89
CA LYS A 89 -12.23 -3.80 -1.26
C LYS A 89 -10.79 -4.27 -1.07
N ASP A 90 -9.82 -3.50 -1.55
CA ASP A 90 -8.42 -3.85 -1.41
C ASP A 90 -7.96 -3.74 0.04
N HIS A 91 -8.37 -2.70 0.76
CA HIS A 91 -8.09 -2.58 2.19
C HIS A 91 -8.59 -3.80 2.98
N LEU A 92 -9.82 -4.27 2.73
CA LEU A 92 -10.31 -5.49 3.38
C LEU A 92 -9.55 -6.76 2.96
N ARG A 93 -8.86 -6.76 1.82
CA ARG A 93 -8.03 -7.88 1.36
C ARG A 93 -6.64 -7.85 2.00
N VAL A 94 -5.90 -6.74 1.84
CA VAL A 94 -4.47 -6.61 2.17
C VAL A 94 -4.17 -5.68 3.36
N GLY A 95 -5.13 -4.88 3.80
CA GLY A 95 -4.91 -3.88 4.87
C GLY A 95 -4.17 -2.65 4.34
N CYS A 96 -2.88 -2.55 4.68
CA CYS A 96 -1.99 -1.50 4.19
C CYS A 96 -1.07 -2.13 3.16
N PHE A 97 -1.15 -1.69 1.92
CA PHE A 97 -0.26 -2.17 0.87
C PHE A 97 1.21 -1.80 1.13
N ILE A 98 1.48 -0.82 2.02
CA ILE A 98 2.84 -0.47 2.45
C ILE A 98 3.34 -1.41 3.55
N CYS A 99 2.49 -1.85 4.48
CA CYS A 99 2.88 -2.85 5.50
C CYS A 99 3.31 -4.20 4.91
N GLU A 100 2.83 -4.54 3.72
CA GLU A 100 3.22 -5.76 3.01
C GLU A 100 4.35 -5.52 1.99
N GLN A 101 4.74 -4.26 1.75
CA GLN A 101 5.84 -3.94 0.85
C GLN A 101 7.18 -4.26 1.51
N LYS A 102 8.13 -4.62 0.65
CA LYS A 102 9.49 -4.84 1.08
C LYS A 102 10.17 -3.50 1.37
N LYS A 103 11.10 -3.48 2.31
CA LYS A 103 11.78 -2.25 2.75
C LYS A 103 12.47 -1.52 1.59
N GLU A 104 13.07 -2.28 0.67
CA GLU A 104 13.70 -1.72 -0.53
C GLU A 104 12.69 -0.96 -1.41
N ASP A 105 11.47 -1.45 -1.55
CA ASP A 105 10.44 -0.79 -2.37
C ASP A 105 9.97 0.52 -1.74
N ILE A 106 9.88 0.56 -0.41
CA ILE A 106 9.51 1.75 0.34
C ILE A 106 10.61 2.81 0.18
N TRP A 107 11.86 2.45 0.49
CA TRP A 107 13.02 3.34 0.33
C TRP A 107 13.09 3.93 -1.08
N LEU A 108 12.99 3.08 -2.13
CA LEU A 108 13.05 3.54 -3.51
C LEU A 108 11.89 4.49 -3.87
N SER A 109 10.72 4.30 -3.26
CA SER A 109 9.56 5.19 -3.47
C SER A 109 9.75 6.54 -2.78
N GLU A 110 10.33 6.55 -1.58
CA GLU A 110 10.65 7.78 -0.84
C GLU A 110 11.65 8.67 -1.59
N ILE A 111 12.63 8.07 -2.27
CA ILE A 111 13.59 8.80 -3.11
C ILE A 111 13.07 9.05 -4.54
N GLY A 112 11.80 8.76 -4.81
CA GLY A 112 11.12 9.15 -6.06
C GLY A 112 11.34 8.23 -7.25
N ILE A 113 11.91 7.03 -7.07
CA ILE A 113 12.04 6.06 -8.16
C ILE A 113 10.67 5.39 -8.41
N PRO A 114 10.17 5.30 -9.65
CA PRO A 114 8.85 4.73 -9.94
C PRO A 114 8.66 3.26 -9.53
N PHE A 115 7.46 2.90 -9.09
CA PHE A 115 7.07 1.51 -8.81
C PHE A 115 6.59 0.80 -10.09
N ASP A 116 7.52 0.45 -10.97
CA ASP A 116 7.23 -0.34 -12.18
C ASP A 116 8.38 -1.28 -12.56
N LYS A 117 8.14 -2.17 -13.53
CA LYS A 117 9.09 -3.21 -13.97
C LYS A 117 10.35 -2.67 -14.64
N GLY A 118 10.33 -1.43 -15.12
CA GLY A 118 11.49 -0.77 -15.72
C GLY A 118 12.46 -0.22 -14.69
N HIS A 119 12.00 -0.01 -13.45
CA HIS A 119 12.78 0.61 -12.39
C HIS A 119 13.01 -0.30 -11.18
N ARG A 120 12.16 -1.30 -10.92
CA ARG A 120 12.26 -2.21 -9.76
C ARG A 120 12.77 -3.58 -10.16
N GLN A 121 13.68 -4.14 -9.35
CA GLN A 121 14.18 -5.52 -9.51
C GLN A 121 14.72 -5.77 -10.93
N VAL A 122 15.48 -4.80 -11.45
CA VAL A 122 15.93 -4.75 -12.85
C VAL A 122 17.08 -5.72 -13.06
N LYS A 123 17.06 -6.41 -14.20
CA LYS A 123 18.05 -7.43 -14.54
C LYS A 123 19.11 -6.84 -15.46
N PHE A 124 20.37 -7.04 -15.09
CA PHE A 124 21.54 -6.73 -15.91
C PHE A 124 22.33 -7.99 -16.20
N THR A 125 22.97 -8.06 -17.35
CA THR A 125 23.93 -9.11 -17.67
C THR A 125 25.33 -8.50 -17.63
N ILE A 126 26.14 -8.92 -16.66
CA ILE A 126 27.50 -8.44 -16.45
C ILE A 126 28.41 -9.66 -16.36
N ASN A 127 29.45 -9.71 -17.19
CA ASN A 127 30.40 -10.84 -17.25
C ASN A 127 29.68 -12.20 -17.37
N ASP A 128 28.75 -12.30 -18.33
CA ASP A 128 27.90 -13.48 -18.58
C ASP A 128 27.04 -13.95 -17.40
N ARG A 129 26.89 -13.12 -16.37
CA ARG A 129 26.04 -13.41 -15.21
C ARG A 129 24.87 -12.44 -15.15
N VAL A 130 23.68 -12.98 -14.95
CA VAL A 130 22.50 -12.16 -14.67
C VAL A 130 22.57 -11.69 -13.21
N ARG A 131 22.52 -10.39 -13.01
CA ARG A 131 22.44 -9.70 -11.73
C ARG A 131 21.11 -8.97 -11.63
N ILE A 132 20.54 -8.90 -10.43
CA ILE A 132 19.25 -8.23 -10.18
C ILE A 132 19.51 -7.12 -9.18
N VAL A 133 19.14 -5.89 -9.52
CA VAL A 133 19.30 -4.72 -8.67
C VAL A 133 17.96 -4.25 -8.14
N ASP A 134 17.92 -3.64 -6.96
CA ASP A 134 16.66 -3.25 -6.33
C ASP A 134 15.97 -2.14 -7.11
N GLY A 135 16.74 -1.11 -7.49
CA GLY A 135 16.29 0.02 -8.28
C GLY A 135 17.24 0.36 -9.44
N PHE A 136 16.69 0.91 -10.53
CA PHE A 136 17.46 1.52 -11.60
C PHE A 136 16.75 2.75 -12.16
N ASP A 137 17.48 3.86 -12.31
CA ASP A 137 17.03 5.04 -13.06
C ASP A 137 17.82 5.15 -14.38
N PRO A 138 17.16 4.94 -15.54
CA PRO A 138 17.81 5.05 -16.83
C PRO A 138 18.22 6.49 -17.19
N ASN A 139 17.60 7.51 -16.60
CA ASN A 139 17.89 8.91 -16.95
C ASN A 139 19.25 9.35 -16.40
N THR A 140 19.63 8.82 -15.23
CA THR A 140 20.88 9.15 -14.55
C THR A 140 21.90 8.02 -14.61
N ASN A 141 21.56 6.89 -15.25
CA ASN A 141 22.34 5.65 -15.26
C ASN A 141 22.70 5.19 -13.83
N THR A 142 21.74 5.29 -12.90
CA THR A 142 21.96 5.02 -11.48
C THR A 142 21.31 3.70 -11.06
N ILE A 143 22.09 2.82 -10.46
CA ILE A 143 21.65 1.62 -9.78
C ILE A 143 21.48 1.92 -8.29
N TYR A 144 20.39 1.43 -7.72
CA TYR A 144 20.06 1.54 -6.31
C TYR A 144 20.05 0.16 -5.67
N LEU A 145 20.75 -0.01 -4.55
CA LEU A 145 20.84 -1.27 -3.81
C LEU A 145 20.47 -1.06 -2.34
N PHE A 146 19.56 -1.88 -1.83
CA PHE A 146 19.13 -1.86 -0.44
C PHE A 146 19.73 -3.06 0.30
N HIS A 147 20.63 -2.78 1.24
CA HIS A 147 21.37 -3.81 1.94
C HIS A 147 20.70 -4.17 3.26
N GLY A 148 19.88 -5.23 3.25
CA GLY A 148 19.37 -5.84 4.48
C GLY A 148 20.52 -6.30 5.39
N ASP A 149 20.56 -5.82 6.63
CA ASP A 149 21.75 -5.91 7.50
C ASP A 149 22.19 -7.36 7.75
N TYR A 150 21.21 -8.22 8.05
CA TYR A 150 21.45 -9.63 8.32
C TYR A 150 21.95 -10.38 7.07
N TRP A 151 21.38 -10.06 5.91
CA TRP A 151 21.62 -10.78 4.66
C TRP A 151 22.90 -10.37 3.95
N HIS A 152 23.32 -9.12 4.12
CA HIS A 152 24.48 -8.52 3.48
C HIS A 152 25.66 -8.30 4.45
N GLY A 153 25.48 -8.65 5.74
CA GLY A 153 26.55 -8.64 6.73
C GLY A 153 26.98 -7.24 7.15
N ASN A 154 26.04 -6.37 7.55
CA ASN A 154 26.36 -5.00 7.96
C ASN A 154 27.40 -5.00 9.10
N PRO A 155 28.60 -4.42 8.89
CA PRO A 155 29.68 -4.42 9.89
C PRO A 155 29.38 -3.54 11.12
N GLU A 156 28.41 -2.63 11.05
CA GLU A 156 27.95 -1.86 12.22
C GLU A 156 26.93 -2.61 13.10
N VAL A 157 26.42 -3.74 12.61
CA VAL A 157 25.42 -4.57 13.30
C VAL A 157 26.00 -5.90 13.75
N TYR A 158 26.86 -6.50 12.94
CA TYR A 158 27.42 -7.83 13.19
C TYR A 158 28.95 -7.82 13.10
N GLU A 159 29.58 -8.46 14.08
CA GLU A 159 31.02 -8.75 14.04
C GLU A 159 31.37 -9.67 12.87
N SER A 160 32.59 -9.54 12.34
CA SER A 160 32.97 -10.21 11.08
C SER A 160 32.92 -11.75 11.12
N ASP A 161 33.06 -12.35 12.29
CA ASP A 161 33.02 -13.80 12.54
C ASP A 161 31.60 -14.32 12.87
N PHE A 162 30.63 -13.43 13.04
CA PHE A 162 29.23 -13.79 13.27
C PHE A 162 28.70 -14.67 12.14
N LEU A 163 28.22 -15.88 12.48
CA LEU A 163 27.67 -16.82 11.50
C LEU A 163 26.21 -16.48 11.16
N ASN A 164 25.95 -16.10 9.91
CA ASN A 164 24.59 -16.06 9.38
C ASN A 164 24.10 -17.50 9.16
N MET A 165 23.23 -17.98 10.04
CA MET A 165 22.67 -19.34 10.02
C MET A 165 21.78 -19.64 8.81
N ARG A 166 21.22 -18.63 8.14
CA ARG A 166 20.37 -18.82 6.96
C ARG A 166 21.19 -19.02 5.69
N VAL A 167 22.29 -18.29 5.56
CA VAL A 167 23.16 -18.32 4.38
C VAL A 167 24.33 -19.30 4.55
N GLY A 168 24.73 -19.61 5.79
CA GLY A 168 25.85 -20.49 6.11
C GLY A 168 27.22 -19.82 5.92
N LYS A 169 27.28 -18.48 5.95
CA LYS A 169 28.50 -17.67 5.81
C LYS A 169 28.64 -16.72 6.99
N THR A 170 29.86 -16.29 7.28
CA THR A 170 30.07 -15.23 8.29
C THR A 170 29.67 -13.87 7.74
N ALA A 171 29.30 -12.93 8.62
CA ALA A 171 28.96 -11.56 8.25
C ALA A 171 30.11 -10.89 7.48
N GLY A 172 31.37 -11.14 7.85
CA GLY A 172 32.53 -10.61 7.14
C GLY A 172 32.67 -11.13 5.70
N ILE A 173 32.23 -12.36 5.40
CA ILE A 173 32.18 -12.87 4.03
C ILE A 173 31.04 -12.19 3.26
N LEU A 174 29.84 -12.11 3.86
CA LEU A 174 28.68 -11.46 3.24
C LEU A 174 28.95 -9.99 2.91
N TYR A 175 29.59 -9.26 3.82
CA TYR A 175 29.99 -7.89 3.61
C TYR A 175 30.92 -7.74 2.40
N LYS A 176 31.97 -8.57 2.32
CA LYS A 176 32.90 -8.55 1.19
C LYS A 176 32.19 -8.82 -0.13
N GLU A 177 31.33 -9.84 -0.18
CA GLU A 177 30.53 -10.15 -1.37
C GLU A 177 29.59 -9.00 -1.77
N THR A 178 29.01 -8.30 -0.79
CA THR A 178 28.15 -7.13 -1.03
C THR A 178 28.93 -5.97 -1.65
N ILE A 179 30.13 -5.68 -1.14
CA ILE A 179 31.00 -4.63 -1.70
C ILE A 179 31.54 -5.01 -3.08
N GLU A 180 31.90 -6.27 -3.29
CA GLU A 180 32.29 -6.79 -4.62
C GLU A 180 31.14 -6.68 -5.63
N TYR A 181 29.91 -6.96 -5.19
CA TYR A 181 28.71 -6.81 -6.01
C TYR A 181 28.50 -5.36 -6.46
N GLU A 182 28.55 -4.40 -5.54
CA GLU A 182 28.50 -2.97 -5.88
C GLU A 182 29.59 -2.55 -6.86
N ASN A 183 30.84 -2.95 -6.57
CA ASN A 183 31.98 -2.54 -7.37
C ASN A 183 31.91 -3.09 -8.79
N SER A 184 31.28 -4.25 -9.00
CA SER A 184 31.07 -4.79 -10.34
C SER A 184 30.23 -3.87 -11.23
N PHE A 185 29.22 -3.19 -10.69
CA PHE A 185 28.44 -2.21 -11.45
C PHE A 185 29.19 -0.90 -11.67
N LYS A 186 29.93 -0.43 -10.66
CA LYS A 186 30.76 0.78 -10.78
C LYS A 186 31.81 0.61 -11.89
N GLN A 187 32.39 -0.58 -12.02
CA GLN A 187 33.36 -0.91 -13.08
C GLN A 187 32.76 -0.89 -14.49
N GLU A 188 31.47 -1.23 -14.62
CA GLU A 188 30.72 -1.12 -15.89
C GLU A 188 30.23 0.33 -16.17
N GLY A 189 30.56 1.30 -15.32
CA GLY A 189 30.24 2.72 -15.51
C GLY A 189 28.88 3.17 -14.99
N PHE A 190 28.20 2.35 -14.18
CA PHE A 190 26.98 2.78 -13.49
C PHE A 190 27.29 3.69 -12.30
N ASN A 191 26.44 4.69 -12.08
CA ASN A 191 26.35 5.32 -10.76
C ASN A 191 25.71 4.32 -9.80
N VAL A 192 26.25 4.16 -8.59
CA VAL A 192 25.69 3.23 -7.61
C VAL A 192 25.42 3.98 -6.31
N VAL A 193 24.17 3.93 -5.88
CA VAL A 193 23.70 4.43 -4.60
C VAL A 193 23.23 3.24 -3.79
N SER A 194 23.73 3.08 -2.58
CA SER A 194 23.29 2.03 -1.67
C SER A 194 22.98 2.57 -0.29
N ILE A 195 22.12 1.86 0.43
CA ILE A 195 21.80 2.17 1.82
C ILE A 195 21.69 0.86 2.61
N TRP A 196 22.15 0.87 3.86
CA TRP A 196 21.91 -0.24 4.78
C TRP A 196 20.54 -0.10 5.43
N GLU A 197 19.90 -1.23 5.71
CA GLU A 197 18.58 -1.29 6.35
C GLU A 197 18.52 -0.46 7.64
N ARG A 198 19.51 -0.64 8.52
CA ARG A 198 19.63 0.16 9.75
C ARG A 198 19.77 1.66 9.51
N ASP A 199 20.47 2.07 8.47
CA ASP A 199 20.66 3.50 8.17
C ASP A 199 19.35 4.10 7.66
N TRP A 200 18.65 3.37 6.80
CA TRP A 200 17.33 3.77 6.31
C TRP A 200 16.31 3.88 7.44
N GLU A 201 16.23 2.90 8.34
CA GLU A 201 15.31 2.90 9.49
C GLU A 201 15.57 4.05 10.49
N ARG A 202 16.73 4.70 10.41
CA ARG A 202 17.11 5.86 11.24
C ARG A 202 16.91 7.19 10.53
N THR A 203 16.43 7.17 9.29
CA THR A 203 16.10 8.39 8.56
C THR A 203 14.93 9.10 9.25
N PRO A 204 14.97 10.43 9.43
CA PRO A 204 13.94 11.18 10.16
C PRO A 204 12.54 11.13 9.53
#